data_AF-A0A2V4NWJ9-F1
#
_entry.id   AF-A0A2V4NWJ9-F1
#
_cell.length_a   1.000
_cell.length_b   1.000
_cell.length_c   1.000
_cell.angle_alpha   90.00
_cell.angle_beta   90.00
_cell.angle_gamma   90.00
#
_symmetry.space_group_name_H-M   'P 1'
#
loop_
_entity.id
_entity.type
_entity.pdbx_description
1 polymer ?
#
loop_
_entity_poly.entity_id
_entity_poly.type
_entity_poly.pdbx_seq_one_letter_code
_entity_poly.pdbx_strand_id
1 'polypeptide(L)' 'MTTPLMQVTDLGMTFAARRRGPGIKAVDGLDFEVRAGETLGLVGES' A
#
# COMPACT_ATOMS: atom_id res chain seq x y z
N MET A 1 6.33 -23.44 -5.78
CA MET A 1 6.07 -22.08 -5.27
C MET A 1 4.82 -22.16 -4.41
N THR A 2 4.88 -21.77 -3.14
CA THR A 2 3.72 -21.81 -2.22
C THR A 2 2.77 -20.64 -2.50
N THR A 3 1.47 -20.84 -2.27
CA THR A 3 0.47 -19.78 -2.38
C THR A 3 0.73 -18.72 -1.30
N PRO A 4 0.74 -17.41 -1.63
CA PRO A 4 0.87 -16.36 -0.62
C PRO A 4 -0.35 -16.37 0.33
N LEU A 5 -0.12 -15.96 1.58
CA LEU A 5 -1.20 -15.82 2.56
C LEU A 5 -2.00 -14.54 2.29
N MET A 6 -1.33 -13.50 1.83
CA MET A 6 -1.90 -12.23 1.42
C MET A 6 -1.29 -11.82 0.09
N GLN A 7 -2.14 -11.36 -0.82
CA GLN A 7 -1.75 -10.76 -2.08
C GLN A 7 -2.52 -9.45 -2.23
N VAL A 8 -1.79 -8.39 -2.54
CA VAL A 8 -2.31 -7.05 -2.81
C VAL A 8 -1.89 -6.66 -4.22
N THR A 9 -2.83 -6.09 -4.95
CA THR A 9 -2.63 -5.68 -6.34
C THR A 9 -3.27 -4.31 -6.54
N ASP A 10 -2.55 -3.42 -7.20
CA ASP A 10 -2.93 -2.05 -7.56
C ASP A 10 -3.47 -1.25 -6.36
N LEU A 11 -2.79 -1.32 -5.21
CA LEU A 11 -3.20 -0.57 -4.03
C LEU A 11 -3.03 0.93 -4.27
N GLY A 12 -4.14 1.64 -4.26
CA GLY A 12 -4.19 3.11 -4.30
C GLY A 12 -4.82 3.70 -3.04
N MET A 13 -4.23 4.78 -2.53
CA MET A 13 -4.78 5.53 -1.40
C MET A 13 -4.64 7.03 -1.63
N THR A 14 -5.74 7.77 -1.53
CA THR A 14 -5.75 9.24 -1.61
C THR A 14 -6.39 9.83 -0.36
N PHE A 15 -5.66 10.72 0.30
CA PHE A 15 -6.19 11.53 1.40
C PHE A 15 -6.85 12.79 0.86
N ALA A 16 -8.05 13.09 1.35
CA ALA A 16 -8.75 14.32 0.99
C ALA A 16 -7.99 15.57 1.47
N ALA A 17 -8.04 16.63 0.68
CA ALA A 17 -7.47 17.92 1.06
C ALA A 17 -8.25 18.55 2.23
N ARG A 18 -7.54 19.18 3.17
CA ARG A 18 -8.16 19.92 4.29
C ARG A 18 -8.85 21.23 3.87
N ARG A 19 -8.59 21.72 2.65
CA ARG A 19 -9.16 22.93 2.04
C ARG A 19 -9.49 22.65 0.57
N ARG A 20 -10.04 23.63 -0.16
CA ARG A 20 -10.18 23.54 -1.63
C ARG A 20 -8.81 23.22 -2.26
N GLY A 21 -8.71 22.07 -2.91
CA GLY A 21 -7.51 21.60 -3.59
C GLY A 21 -7.58 20.10 -3.89
N PRO A 22 -6.66 19.57 -4.71
CA PRO A 22 -6.55 18.14 -4.97
C PRO A 22 -6.08 17.40 -3.70
N GLY A 23 -6.57 16.16 -3.52
CA GLY A 23 -6.11 15.28 -2.46
C GLY A 23 -4.66 14.83 -2.65
N ILE A 24 -4.07 14.29 -1.59
CA ILE A 24 -2.71 13.72 -1.62
C ILE A 24 -2.84 12.23 -1.92
N LYS A 25 -2.30 11.79 -3.05
CA LYS A 25 -2.17 10.37 -3.34
C LYS A 25 -0.99 9.80 -2.53
N ALA A 26 -1.28 9.07 -1.47
CA ALA A 26 -0.29 8.51 -0.56
C ALA A 26 0.23 7.13 -0.98
N VAL A 27 -0.59 6.37 -1.70
CA VAL A 27 -0.17 5.12 -2.33
C VAL A 27 -0.67 5.14 -3.76
N ASP A 28 0.22 4.82 -4.71
CA ASP A 28 -0.08 4.82 -6.14
C ASP A 28 0.33 3.48 -6.77
N GLY A 29 -0.63 2.57 -6.93
CA GLY A 29 -0.44 1.31 -7.65
C GLY A 29 0.61 0.40 -7.03
N LEU A 30 0.47 0.09 -5.74
CA LEU A 30 1.40 -0.81 -5.04
C LEU A 30 0.94 -2.27 -5.11
N ASP A 31 1.83 -3.14 -5.59
CA ASP A 31 1.68 -4.60 -5.60
C ASP A 31 2.62 -5.24 -4.56
N PHE A 32 2.10 -6.13 -3.73
CA PHE A 32 2.93 -6.93 -2.83
C PHE A 32 2.24 -8.22 -2.37
N GLU A 33 3.04 -9.15 -1.84
CA GLU A 33 2.58 -10.40 -1.26
C GLU A 33 3.21 -10.60 0.11
N VAL A 34 2.52 -11.33 0.99
CA VAL A 34 3.07 -11.84 2.26
C VAL A 34 2.82 -13.33 2.34
N ARG A 35 3.90 -14.11 2.50
CA ARG A 35 3.84 -15.58 2.64
C ARG A 35 3.69 -16.00 4.09
N ALA A 36 3.25 -17.24 4.31
CA ALA A 36 3.19 -17.81 5.65
C ALA A 36 4.59 -17.82 6.30
N GLY A 37 4.72 -17.22 7.48
CA GLY A 37 5.99 -17.09 8.21
C GLY A 37 6.87 -15.91 7.77
N GLU A 38 6.45 -15.13 6.77
CA GLU A 38 7.13 -13.91 6.35
C GLU A 38 6.73 -12.72 7.23
N THR A 39 7.68 -11.84 7.53
CA THR A 39 7.42 -10.55 8.16
C THR A 39 7.70 -9.44 7.16
N LEU A 40 6.68 -8.65 6.82
CA LEU A 40 6.80 -7.48 5.95
C LEU A 40 6.89 -6.21 6.79
N GLY A 41 7.97 -5.42 6.59
CA GLY A 41 8.13 -4.11 7.19
C GLY A 41 7.77 -2.99 6.22
N LEU A 42 6.86 -2.10 6.63
CA LEU A 42 6.53 -0.88 5.88
C LEU A 42 7.23 0.31 6.55
N VAL A 43 8.08 1.01 5.80
CA VAL A 43 8.84 2.18 6.26
C VAL A 43 8.64 3.34 5.30
N GLY A 44 8.62 4.56 5.83
CA GLY A 44 8.48 5.78 5.04
C GLY A 44 9.03 6.99 5.79
N GLU A 45 9.56 7.95 5.04
CA GLU A 45 9.93 9.27 5.53
C GLU A 45 8.67 10.16 5.63
N SER A 46 8.62 11.07 6.61
CA SER A 46 7.52 12.04 6.76
C SER A 46 7.76 13.32 5.98
#